data_AF-A0A2M7IPF8-F1
#
_entry.id   AF-A0A2M7IPF8-F1
#
_cell.length_a   1.000
_cell.length_b   1.000
_cell.length_c   1.000
_cell.angle_alpha   90.00
_cell.angle_beta   90.00
_cell.angle_gamma   90.00
#
_symmetry.space_group_name_H-M   'P 1'
#
loop_
_entity.id
_entity.type
_entity.pdbx_description
1 polymer ?
#
loop_
_entity_poly.entity_id
_entity_poly.type
_entity_poly.pdbx_seq_one_letter_code
_entity_poly.pdbx_strand_id
1 'polypeptide(L)'
;MSEDHKINEPNFEGEEMKMPTETAPLPAEVNKSILSGPIILLLFIILVVILGGLYYWYSIVKSIPIIQPTNNRPTAEQNNEPESTNAEAQTQALDVVSTSDELGAIEADVSSTNLDNLDAELNALDAELTGALDASNI
;
A
#
# COMPACT_ATOMS: atom_id res chain seq x y z
N MET A 1 4.11 -68.58 -76.64
CA MET A 1 2.81 -68.14 -77.17
C MET A 1 2.50 -66.83 -76.44
N SER A 2 2.61 -65.68 -77.10
CA SER A 2 2.26 -64.38 -76.50
C SER A 2 0.81 -64.07 -76.82
N GLU A 3 -0.02 -63.84 -75.80
CA GLU A 3 -1.36 -63.29 -75.97
C GLU A 3 -1.26 -61.76 -76.01
N ASP A 4 -1.82 -61.17 -77.07
CA ASP A 4 -1.88 -59.73 -77.33
C ASP A 4 -2.90 -59.07 -76.39
N HIS A 5 -2.41 -58.41 -75.34
CA HIS A 5 -3.24 -57.56 -74.49
C HIS A 5 -3.48 -56.23 -75.23
N LYS A 6 -4.67 -56.05 -75.83
CA LYS A 6 -5.11 -54.71 -76.22
C LYS A 6 -5.31 -53.86 -74.96
N ILE A 7 -4.33 -53.01 -74.69
CA ILE A 7 -4.40 -51.96 -73.68
C ILE A 7 -5.53 -51.01 -74.09
N ASN A 8 -6.59 -50.92 -73.29
CA ASN A 8 -7.63 -49.91 -73.46
C ASN A 8 -7.19 -48.67 -72.69
N GLU A 9 -6.81 -47.61 -73.40
CA GLU A 9 -6.35 -46.37 -72.77
C GLU A 9 -7.55 -45.65 -72.14
N PRO A 10 -7.44 -45.21 -70.87
CA PRO A 10 -8.51 -44.47 -70.22
C PRO A 10 -8.71 -43.11 -70.91
N ASN A 11 -9.93 -42.86 -71.36
CA ASN A 11 -10.33 -41.59 -71.98
C ASN A 11 -10.68 -40.57 -70.89
N PHE A 12 -9.95 -39.44 -70.86
CA PHE A 12 -10.15 -38.34 -69.90
C PHE A 12 -10.71 -37.07 -70.56
N GLU A 13 -11.24 -37.15 -71.79
CA GLU A 13 -11.86 -36.01 -72.44
C GLU A 13 -13.14 -35.59 -71.71
N GLY A 14 -13.05 -34.48 -70.97
CA GLY A 14 -14.15 -33.86 -70.22
C GLY A 14 -13.97 -33.85 -68.71
N GLU A 15 -12.92 -34.48 -68.17
CA GLU A 15 -12.64 -34.46 -66.73
C GLU A 15 -11.71 -33.30 -66.35
N GLU A 16 -12.26 -32.27 -65.70
CA GLU A 16 -11.47 -31.20 -65.10
C GLU A 16 -10.73 -31.72 -63.86
N MET A 17 -9.39 -31.61 -63.86
CA MET A 17 -8.56 -31.98 -62.72
C MET A 17 -8.86 -31.08 -61.51
N LYS A 18 -9.62 -31.60 -60.53
CA LYS A 18 -9.81 -30.94 -59.24
C LYS A 18 -8.57 -31.15 -58.37
N MET A 19 -7.84 -30.07 -58.11
CA MET A 19 -6.77 -30.05 -57.11
C MET A 19 -7.37 -30.34 -55.72
N PRO A 20 -6.67 -31.05 -54.82
CA PRO A 20 -7.09 -31.15 -53.43
C PRO A 20 -7.08 -29.74 -52.82
N THR A 21 -8.26 -29.15 -52.63
CA THR A 21 -8.39 -27.95 -51.81
C THR A 21 -8.25 -28.38 -50.36
N GLU A 22 -7.01 -28.41 -49.89
CA GLU A 22 -6.71 -28.42 -48.46
C GLU A 22 -7.09 -27.04 -47.91
N THR A 23 -8.38 -26.86 -47.61
CA THR A 23 -8.82 -25.80 -46.70
C THR A 23 -8.82 -26.41 -45.31
N ALA A 24 -7.63 -26.52 -44.71
CA ALA A 24 -7.54 -26.51 -43.27
C ALA A 24 -8.25 -25.23 -42.79
N PRO A 25 -9.22 -25.29 -41.86
CA PRO A 25 -9.68 -24.07 -41.23
C PRO A 25 -8.49 -23.51 -40.47
N LEU A 26 -7.90 -22.42 -40.99
CA LEU A 26 -7.12 -21.51 -40.17
C LEU A 26 -7.98 -21.21 -38.94
N PRO A 27 -7.48 -21.36 -37.70
CA PRO A 27 -8.18 -20.77 -36.58
C PRO A 27 -8.28 -19.29 -36.91
N ALA A 28 -9.51 -18.82 -37.11
CA ALA A 28 -9.76 -17.40 -37.12
C ALA A 28 -9.44 -16.91 -35.71
N GLU A 29 -8.21 -16.45 -35.51
CA GLU A 29 -7.89 -15.60 -34.38
C GLU A 29 -8.63 -14.28 -34.58
N VAL A 30 -9.92 -14.30 -34.21
CA VAL A 30 -10.66 -13.08 -33.94
C VAL A 30 -10.20 -12.64 -32.56
N ASN A 31 -9.03 -12.00 -32.53
CA ASN A 31 -8.61 -11.12 -31.44
C ASN A 31 -9.64 -9.98 -31.41
N LYS A 32 -10.79 -10.24 -30.79
CA LYS A 32 -11.89 -9.31 -30.66
C LYS A 32 -11.37 -8.18 -29.79
N SER A 33 -11.00 -7.08 -30.43
CA SER A 33 -10.48 -5.88 -29.78
C SER A 33 -11.36 -5.52 -28.58
N ILE A 34 -10.87 -5.80 -27.38
CA ILE A 34 -11.58 -5.57 -26.10
C ILE A 34 -11.79 -4.06 -25.87
N LEU A 35 -11.09 -3.21 -26.64
CA LEU A 35 -11.25 -1.77 -26.70
C LEU A 35 -12.41 -1.38 -27.65
N SER A 36 -13.65 -1.64 -27.22
CA SER A 36 -14.81 -1.05 -27.90
C SER A 36 -14.93 0.43 -27.50
N GLY A 37 -15.24 1.30 -28.46
CA GLY A 37 -15.32 2.77 -28.27
C GLY A 37 -16.04 3.26 -27.00
N PRO A 38 -17.17 2.66 -26.59
CA PRO A 38 -17.85 3.01 -25.34
C PRO A 38 -17.03 2.74 -24.08
N ILE A 39 -16.19 1.69 -24.09
CA ILE A 39 -15.33 1.32 -22.95
C ILE A 39 -14.19 2.33 -22.80
N ILE A 40 -13.58 2.79 -23.90
CA ILE A 40 -12.59 3.88 -23.86
C ILE A 40 -13.21 5.16 -23.29
N LEU A 41 -14.42 5.51 -23.74
CA LEU A 41 -15.11 6.71 -23.28
C LEU A 41 -15.43 6.62 -21.77
N LEU A 42 -15.93 5.47 -21.32
CA LEU A 42 -16.20 5.21 -19.91
C LEU A 42 -14.91 5.34 -19.07
N LEU A 43 -13.81 4.75 -19.52
CA LEU A 43 -12.52 4.83 -18.85
C LEU A 43 -12.03 6.29 -18.75
N PHE A 44 -12.18 7.07 -19.82
CA PHE A 44 -11.83 8.49 -19.81
C PHE A 44 -12.67 9.31 -18.81
N ILE A 45 -13.98 9.06 -18.73
CA ILE A 45 -14.85 9.74 -17.76
C ILE A 45 -14.43 9.37 -16.33
N ILE A 46 -14.18 8.09 -16.06
CA ILE A 46 -13.71 7.61 -14.75
C ILE A 46 -12.37 8.28 -14.39
N LEU A 47 -11.44 8.37 -15.34
CA LEU A 47 -10.15 9.06 -15.15
C LEU A 47 -10.36 10.51 -14.71
N VAL A 48 -11.22 11.26 -15.41
CA VAL A 48 -11.51 12.67 -15.08
C VAL A 48 -12.15 12.80 -13.69
N VAL A 49 -13.06 11.90 -13.32
CA VAL A 49 -13.68 11.89 -11.98
C VAL A 49 -12.64 11.64 -10.89
N ILE A 50 -11.75 10.67 -11.08
CA ILE A 50 -10.65 10.38 -10.14
C ILE A 50 -9.73 11.60 -10.00
N LEU A 51 -9.33 12.22 -11.11
CA LEU A 51 -8.49 13.42 -11.10
C LEU A 51 -9.17 14.59 -10.39
N GLY A 52 -10.46 14.83 -10.65
CA GLY A 52 -11.23 15.87 -9.98
C GLY A 52 -11.34 15.64 -8.47
N GLY A 53 -11.62 14.40 -8.06
CA GLY A 53 -11.67 14.01 -6.66
C GLY A 53 -10.32 14.17 -5.96
N LEU A 54 -9.22 13.74 -6.61
CA LEU A 54 -7.87 13.85 -6.07
C LEU A 54 -7.41 15.31 -5.95
N TYR A 55 -7.73 16.15 -6.95
CA TYR A 55 -7.45 17.58 -6.92
C TYR A 55 -8.21 18.28 -5.77
N TYR A 56 -9.49 17.96 -5.60
CA TYR A 56 -10.31 18.50 -4.52
C TYR A 56 -9.77 18.07 -3.14
N TRP A 57 -9.45 16.78 -2.97
CA TRP A 57 -8.85 16.26 -1.74
C TRP A 57 -7.51 16.92 -1.42
N TYR A 58 -6.63 17.06 -2.43
CA TYR A 58 -5.35 17.75 -2.27
C TYR A 58 -5.50 19.21 -1.83
N SER A 59 -6.48 19.93 -2.40
CA SER A 59 -6.78 21.31 -2.02
C SER A 59 -7.19 21.44 -0.54
N ILE A 60 -7.98 20.48 -0.03
CA ILE A 60 -8.37 20.42 1.39
C ILE A 60 -7.12 20.22 2.26
N VAL A 61 -6.29 19.23 1.94
CA VAL A 61 -5.09 18.90 2.73
C VAL A 61 -4.10 20.08 2.79
N LYS A 62 -3.89 20.79 1.69
CA LYS A 62 -2.97 21.95 1.64
C LYS A 62 -3.49 23.17 2.38
N SER A 63 -4.79 23.24 2.62
CA SER A 63 -5.43 24.35 3.34
C SER A 63 -5.47 24.12 4.86
N ILE A 64 -5.04 22.95 5.34
CA ILE A 64 -4.88 22.70 6.76
C ILE A 64 -3.68 23.53 7.23
N PRO A 65 -3.88 24.57 8.07
CA PRO A 65 -2.75 25.28 8.64
C PRO A 65 -1.94 24.28 9.46
N ILE A 66 -0.65 24.16 9.13
CA ILE A 66 0.28 23.38 9.93
C ILE A 66 0.34 24.10 11.27
N ILE A 67 -0.40 23.61 12.26
CA ILE A 67 -0.24 24.04 13.64
C ILE A 67 1.16 23.54 14.01
N GLN A 68 2.18 24.38 13.81
CA GLN A 68 3.47 24.13 14.41
C GLN A 68 3.19 24.03 15.91
N PRO A 69 3.49 22.90 16.55
CA PRO A 69 3.40 22.85 17.99
C PRO A 69 4.35 23.94 18.48
N THR A 70 3.80 25.03 18.98
CA THR A 70 4.55 25.94 19.81
C THR A 70 4.94 25.07 21.00
N ASN A 71 6.16 24.52 20.95
CA ASN A 71 6.82 23.92 22.10
C ASN A 71 7.06 25.04 23.11
N ASN A 72 5.98 25.57 23.69
CA ASN A 72 6.00 26.29 24.95
C ASN A 72 6.17 25.22 26.03
N ARG A 73 7.31 24.51 25.99
CA ARG A 73 7.81 23.91 27.22
C ARG A 73 8.09 25.11 28.13
N PRO A 74 7.50 25.17 29.34
CA PRO A 74 7.94 26.13 30.33
C PRO A 74 9.47 26.12 30.37
N THR A 75 10.06 27.31 30.31
CA THR A 75 11.50 27.44 30.56
C THR A 75 11.83 26.89 31.94
N ALA A 76 13.07 26.48 32.21
CA ALA A 76 13.43 25.93 33.51
C ALA A 76 13.09 26.91 34.65
N GLU A 77 13.11 28.22 34.36
CA GLU A 77 12.71 29.28 35.30
C GLU A 77 11.19 29.44 35.48
N GLN A 78 10.38 28.91 34.55
CA GLN A 78 8.92 28.89 34.63
C GLN A 78 8.37 27.56 35.15
N ASN A 79 9.23 26.53 35.25
CA ASN A 79 8.89 25.27 35.88
C ASN A 79 9.05 25.41 37.40
N ASN A 80 7.93 25.55 38.12
CA ASN A 80 7.92 25.60 39.58
C ASN A 80 7.89 24.22 40.23
N GLU A 81 7.96 23.14 39.43
CA GLU A 81 8.12 21.80 39.97
C GLU A 81 9.56 21.62 40.47
N PRO A 82 9.76 20.98 41.64
CA PRO A 82 11.10 20.62 42.07
C PRO A 82 11.71 19.72 40.99
N GLU A 83 12.85 20.12 40.41
CA GLU A 83 13.60 19.27 39.47
C GLU A 83 13.92 17.94 40.16
N SER A 84 13.16 16.90 39.82
CA SER A 84 13.39 15.56 40.33
C SER A 84 14.55 14.97 39.56
N THR A 85 15.68 14.77 40.24
CA THR A 85 16.88 14.11 39.71
C THR A 85 16.60 12.73 39.11
N ASN A 86 15.46 12.13 39.44
CA ASN A 86 15.05 10.84 38.90
C ASN A 86 14.33 10.96 37.55
N ALA A 87 13.60 12.04 37.30
CA ALA A 87 12.82 12.21 36.07
C ALA A 87 13.72 12.34 34.83
N GLU A 88 14.85 13.03 34.97
CA GLU A 88 15.84 13.20 33.91
C GLU A 88 16.61 11.90 33.63
N ALA A 89 16.98 11.15 34.69
CA ALA A 89 17.62 9.85 34.55
C ALA A 89 16.71 8.80 33.90
N GLN A 90 15.41 8.83 34.19
CA GLN A 90 14.41 7.93 33.61
C GLN A 90 14.17 8.22 32.12
N THR A 91 14.08 9.50 31.73
CA THR A 91 13.92 9.88 30.31
C THR A 91 15.17 9.57 29.49
N GLN A 92 16.36 9.74 30.07
CA GLN A 92 17.62 9.39 29.41
C GLN A 92 17.78 7.88 29.16
N ALA A 93 17.17 7.04 30.01
CA ALA A 93 17.14 5.59 29.81
C ALA A 93 16.22 5.16 28.66
N LEU A 94 15.17 5.94 28.36
CA LEU A 94 14.25 5.69 27.24
C LEU A 94 14.78 6.19 25.88
N ASP A 95 15.82 7.02 25.88
CA ASP A 95 16.45 7.57 24.67
C ASP A 95 17.45 6.60 24.03
N VAL A 96 17.79 5.51 24.73
CA VAL A 96 18.71 4.47 24.23
C VAL A 96 17.91 3.37 23.55
N VAL A 97 17.56 3.59 22.28
CA VAL A 97 17.03 2.56 21.38
C VAL A 97 18.00 2.35 20.21
N SER A 98 18.14 1.11 19.75
CA SER A 98 18.95 0.78 18.58
C SER A 98 18.28 1.30 17.30
N THR A 99 19.08 1.71 16.32
CA THR A 99 18.58 2.13 14.99
C THR A 99 18.60 0.99 13.97
N SER A 100 18.78 -0.25 14.42
CA SER A 100 18.95 -1.41 13.54
C SER A 100 17.61 -2.09 13.27
N ASP A 101 17.39 -2.49 12.01
CA ASP A 101 16.22 -3.26 11.57
C ASP A 101 16.42 -4.78 11.73
N GLU A 102 17.53 -5.21 12.34
CA GLU A 102 17.78 -6.63 12.62
C GLU A 102 16.88 -7.10 13.76
N LEU A 103 16.25 -8.28 13.58
CA LEU A 103 15.28 -8.82 14.53
C LEU A 103 15.84 -8.95 15.96
N GLY A 104 17.13 -9.28 16.10
CA GLY A 104 17.80 -9.40 17.40
C GLY A 104 18.04 -8.05 18.09
N ALA A 105 18.21 -6.96 17.33
CA ALA A 105 18.36 -5.62 17.90
C ALA A 105 17.02 -5.13 18.49
N ILE A 106 15.91 -5.38 17.78
CA ILE A 106 14.56 -5.05 18.25
C ILE A 106 14.22 -5.82 19.53
N GLU A 107 14.56 -7.12 19.58
CA GLU A 107 14.32 -7.94 20.78
C GLU A 107 15.15 -7.46 21.98
N ALA A 108 16.39 -7.03 21.75
CA ALA A 108 17.22 -6.42 22.78
C ALA A 108 16.64 -5.08 23.29
N ASP A 109 16.18 -4.21 22.38
CA ASP A 109 15.60 -2.92 22.75
C ASP A 109 14.32 -3.09 23.58
N VAL A 110 13.42 -3.98 23.16
CA VAL A 110 12.17 -4.28 23.87
C VAL A 110 12.44 -4.89 25.25
N SER A 111 13.41 -5.80 25.36
CA SER A 111 13.77 -6.42 26.64
C SER A 111 14.54 -5.47 27.58
N SER A 112 15.23 -4.47 27.03
CA SER A 112 15.90 -3.43 27.81
C SER A 112 14.95 -2.32 28.29
N THR A 113 13.77 -2.19 27.68
CA THR A 113 12.76 -1.22 28.08
C THR A 113 12.18 -1.64 29.44
N ASN A 114 12.52 -0.89 30.49
CA ASN A 114 12.04 -1.15 31.84
C ASN A 114 10.63 -0.57 32.05
N LEU A 115 9.63 -1.44 32.16
CA LEU A 115 8.23 -1.08 32.39
C LEU A 115 7.72 -1.49 33.79
N ASP A 116 8.59 -2.09 34.62
CA ASP A 116 8.20 -2.75 35.86
C ASP A 116 7.61 -1.78 36.90
N ASN A 117 7.97 -0.50 36.81
CA ASN A 117 7.55 0.54 37.75
C ASN A 117 6.42 1.43 37.22
N LEU A 118 5.94 1.23 35.99
CA LEU A 118 4.93 2.10 35.38
C LEU A 118 3.61 2.08 36.16
N ASP A 119 3.19 0.92 36.67
CA ASP A 119 1.98 0.84 37.49
C ASP A 119 2.09 1.69 38.76
N ALA A 120 3.27 1.73 39.38
CA ALA A 120 3.49 2.54 40.59
C ALA A 120 3.55 4.04 40.26
N GLU A 121 4.20 4.41 39.16
CA GLU A 121 4.29 5.79 38.68
C GLU A 121 2.94 6.36 38.26
N LEU A 122 2.12 5.57 37.54
CA LEU A 122 0.77 5.98 37.14
C LEU A 122 -0.15 6.20 38.34
N ASN A 123 -0.09 5.31 39.35
CA ASN A 123 -0.85 5.48 40.58
C ASN A 123 -0.41 6.73 41.37
N ALA A 124 0.89 7.05 41.37
CA ALA A 124 1.41 8.26 42.00
C ALA A 124 0.93 9.54 41.29
N LEU A 125 0.93 9.54 39.96
CA LEU A 125 0.41 10.64 39.14
C LEU A 125 -1.08 10.88 39.35
N ASP A 126 -1.90 9.82 39.39
CA ASP A 126 -3.35 9.95 39.66
C ASP A 126 -3.63 10.57 41.03
N ALA A 127 -2.83 10.20 42.04
CA ALA A 127 -2.94 10.77 43.38
C ALA A 127 -2.53 12.26 43.42
N GLU A 128 -1.46 12.62 42.72
CA GLU A 128 -1.01 14.01 42.59
C GLU A 128 -2.02 14.88 41.84
N LEU A 129 -2.51 14.39 40.70
CA LEU A 129 -3.48 15.10 39.85
C LEU A 129 -4.81 15.32 40.60
N THR A 130 -5.29 14.31 41.32
CA THR A 130 -6.50 14.44 42.15
C THR A 130 -6.30 15.47 43.26
N GLY A 131 -5.15 15.43 43.95
CA GLY A 131 -4.81 16.42 44.98
C GLY A 131 -4.71 17.84 44.44
N ALA A 132 -4.13 18.02 43.25
CA ALA A 132 -4.03 19.33 42.60
C ALA A 132 -5.40 19.87 42.16
N LEU A 133 -6.29 19.00 41.66
CA LEU A 133 -7.65 19.38 41.25
C LEU A 133 -8.51 19.80 42.45
N ASP A 134 -8.36 19.10 43.57
CA ASP A 134 -9.03 19.44 44.83
C ASP A 134 -8.50 20.77 45.41
N ALA A 135 -7.19 21.02 45.32
CA ALA A 135 -6.58 22.27 45.76
C ALA A 135 -6.95 23.48 44.87
N SER A 136 -7.30 23.24 43.59
CA SER A 136 -7.74 24.28 42.65
C SER A 136 -9.22 24.67 42.80
N ASN A 137 -10.03 23.86 43.48
CA ASN A 137 -11.48 24.08 43.65
C ASN A 137 -11.85 24.70 45.02
N ILE A 138 -10.85 25.17 45.78
CA ILE A 138 -10.99 25.93 47.02
C ILE A 138 -10.45 27.35 46.79
#